data_AF-A0AA43FMK3-F1
#
_entry.id   AF-A0AA43FMK3-F1
#
_cell.length_a   1.000
_cell.length_b   1.000
_cell.length_c   1.000
_cell.angle_alpha   90.00
_cell.angle_beta   90.00
_cell.angle_gamma   90.00
#
_symmetry.space_group_name_H-M   'P 1'
#
loop_
_entity.id
_entity.type
_entity.pdbx_description
1 polymer ?
#
loop_
_entity_poly.entity_id
_entity_poly.type
_entity_poly.pdbx_seq_one_letter_code
_entity_poly.pdbx_strand_id
1 'polypeptide(L)'
;MIIETIDILGGVDRGGRIEGVERISLSMGQVASVVGPTGSGKTALITDIELFANGDTPTKRKILINNAPPPQEWIDRPSCNPVAIITQHTNFLSDLPV
;
A
#
# COMPACT_ATOMS: atom_id res chain seq x y z
N MET A 1 0.56 18.09 -5.60
CA MET A 1 1.81 17.61 -4.97
C MET A 1 2.48 16.65 -5.94
N ILE A 2 3.81 16.70 -6.07
CA ILE A 2 4.58 15.69 -6.84
C ILE A 2 5.03 14.61 -5.86
N ILE A 3 4.87 13.33 -6.23
CA ILE A 3 5.32 12.17 -5.44
C ILE A 3 6.72 11.80 -5.92
N GLU A 4 7.72 11.93 -5.06
CA GLU A 4 9.12 11.56 -5.35
C GLU A 4 9.48 10.22 -4.74
N THR A 5 8.99 9.94 -3.53
CA THR A 5 9.22 8.67 -2.82
C THR A 5 7.97 8.13 -2.15
N ILE A 6 7.89 6.80 -2.08
CA ILE A 6 6.95 6.05 -1.25
C ILE A 6 7.79 5.21 -0.29
N ASP A 7 7.57 5.38 1.01
CA ASP A 7 8.26 4.61 2.04
C ASP A 7 7.27 3.74 2.80
N ILE A 8 7.60 2.46 2.92
CA ILE A 8 6.84 1.46 3.67
C ILE A 8 7.65 1.14 4.91
N LEU A 9 7.18 1.57 6.07
CA LEU A 9 7.78 1.21 7.36
C LEU A 9 7.19 -0.12 7.83
N GLY A 10 8.09 -1.02 8.22
CA GLY A 10 7.78 -2.34 8.73
C GLY A 10 6.86 -2.28 9.96
N GLY A 11 6.00 -3.27 10.08
CA GLY A 11 5.06 -3.40 11.17
C GLY A 11 5.26 -4.70 11.93
N VAL A 12 4.20 -5.51 12.01
CA VAL A 12 4.21 -6.83 12.65
C VAL A 12 3.65 -7.91 11.74
N ASP A 13 4.13 -9.13 11.92
CA ASP A 13 3.58 -10.33 11.31
C ASP A 13 2.25 -10.75 11.98
N ARG A 14 1.61 -11.80 11.44
CA ARG A 14 0.36 -12.36 11.99
C ARG A 14 0.50 -12.82 13.46
N GLY A 15 1.70 -13.12 13.92
CA GLY A 15 2.02 -13.51 15.30
C GLY A 15 2.37 -12.33 16.20
N GLY A 16 2.29 -11.09 15.72
CA GLY A 16 2.64 -9.89 16.48
C GLY A 16 4.14 -9.64 16.60
N ARG A 17 4.99 -10.36 15.86
CA ARG A 17 6.43 -10.15 15.86
C ARG A 17 6.79 -9.06 14.87
N ILE A 18 7.77 -8.23 15.22
CA ILE A 18 8.30 -7.19 14.32
C ILE A 18 8.78 -7.83 13.02
N GLU A 19 8.43 -7.23 11.89
CA GLU A 19 8.88 -7.70 10.59
C GLU A 19 10.39 -7.55 10.44
N GLY A 20 11.04 -8.47 9.74
CA GLY A 20 12.49 -8.41 9.52
C GLY A 20 12.96 -7.29 8.58
N VAL A 21 12.02 -6.58 7.95
CA VAL A 21 12.29 -5.44 7.08
C VAL A 21 11.75 -4.18 7.74
N GLU A 22 12.64 -3.32 8.20
CA GLU A 22 12.25 -2.09 8.89
C GLU A 22 11.70 -1.02 7.94
N ARG A 23 12.24 -0.95 6.72
CA ARG A 23 11.85 0.06 5.73
C ARG A 23 12.12 -0.39 4.30
N ILE A 24 11.17 -0.09 3.41
CA ILE A 24 11.33 -0.17 1.96
C ILE A 24 11.07 1.22 1.39
N SER A 25 11.96 1.70 0.53
CA SER A 25 11.83 3.01 -0.13
C SER A 25 11.78 2.82 -1.64
N LEU A 26 10.72 3.31 -2.26
CA LEU A 26 10.52 3.31 -3.71
C LEU A 26 10.61 4.75 -4.22
N SER A 27 11.50 5.00 -5.17
CA SER A 27 11.63 6.28 -5.87
C SER A 27 10.71 6.32 -7.09
N MET A 28 10.31 7.53 -7.49
CA MET A 28 9.53 7.74 -8.71
C MET A 28 10.18 7.06 -9.93
N GLY A 29 9.35 6.34 -10.70
CA GLY A 29 9.80 5.58 -11.88
C GLY A 29 10.35 4.19 -11.59
N GLN A 30 10.52 3.80 -10.31
CA GLN A 30 10.90 2.43 -9.98
C GLN A 30 9.75 1.45 -10.16
N VAL A 31 10.08 0.27 -10.69
CA VAL A 31 9.18 -0.86 -10.82
C VAL A 31 9.69 -1.97 -9.90
N ALA A 32 8.83 -2.45 -9.01
CA ALA A 32 9.15 -3.52 -8.07
C ALA A 32 8.20 -4.70 -8.25
N SER A 33 8.69 -5.91 -7.95
CA SER A 33 7.89 -7.13 -7.90
C SER A 33 7.96 -7.72 -6.49
N VAL A 34 6.80 -8.07 -5.93
CA VAL A 34 6.69 -8.69 -4.61
C VAL A 34 6.35 -10.16 -4.77
N VAL A 35 7.27 -11.04 -4.37
CA VAL A 35 7.14 -12.49 -4.49
C VAL A 35 7.09 -13.16 -3.12
N GLY A 36 6.43 -14.32 -3.04
CA GLY A 36 6.33 -15.09 -1.81
C GLY A 36 5.22 -16.13 -1.85
N PRO A 37 5.19 -17.11 -0.93
CA PRO A 37 4.19 -18.17 -0.92
C PRO A 37 2.78 -17.64 -0.60
N THR A 38 1.76 -18.47 -0.82
CA THR A 38 0.39 -18.14 -0.42
C THR A 38 0.32 -17.85 1.08
N GLY A 39 -0.39 -16.79 1.46
CA GLY A 39 -0.53 -16.38 2.87
C GLY A 39 0.64 -15.54 3.42
N SER A 40 1.67 -15.23 2.63
CA SER A 40 2.81 -14.41 3.06
C SER A 40 2.52 -12.93 3.28
N GLY A 41 1.27 -12.49 3.10
CA GLY A 41 0.88 -11.09 3.29
C GLY A 41 1.05 -10.16 2.09
N LYS A 42 1.29 -10.69 0.86
CA LYS A 42 1.39 -9.87 -0.36
C LYS A 42 0.19 -8.95 -0.58
N THR A 43 -1.02 -9.51 -0.52
CA THR A 43 -2.26 -8.72 -0.65
C THR A 43 -2.36 -7.68 0.45
N ALA A 44 -2.03 -8.04 1.70
CA ALA A 44 -2.03 -7.09 2.81
C ALA A 44 -1.04 -5.94 2.60
N LEU A 45 0.15 -6.20 2.03
CA LEU A 45 1.10 -5.16 1.67
C LEU A 45 0.54 -4.20 0.61
N ILE A 46 -0.10 -4.71 -0.44
CA ILE A 46 -0.72 -3.87 -1.47
C ILE A 46 -1.88 -3.04 -0.89
N THR A 47 -2.71 -3.64 -0.04
CA THR A 47 -3.80 -2.94 0.66
C THR A 47 -3.28 -1.88 1.63
N ASP A 48 -2.18 -2.14 2.35
CA ASP A 48 -1.56 -1.13 3.21
C ASP A 48 -1.14 0.11 2.41
N ILE A 49 -0.60 -0.08 1.18
CA ILE A 49 -0.24 1.00 0.26
C ILE A 49 -1.49 1.75 -0.23
N GLU A 50 -2.53 1.03 -0.64
CA GLU A 50 -3.82 1.59 -1.11
C GLU A 50 -4.46 2.53 -0.09
N LEU A 51 -4.50 2.06 1.17
CA LEU A 51 -5.17 2.75 2.27
C LEU A 51 -4.27 3.77 2.97
N PHE A 52 -3.01 3.88 2.56
CA PHE A 52 -2.01 4.68 3.25
C PHE A 52 -1.92 4.35 4.75
N ALA A 53 -1.78 3.05 5.08
CA ALA A 53 -1.75 2.55 6.45
C ALA A 53 -0.86 3.41 7.37
N ASN A 54 -1.31 3.66 8.61
CA ASN A 54 -0.59 4.47 9.59
C ASN A 54 -0.55 3.79 10.97
N GLY A 55 -0.29 2.48 10.99
CA GLY A 55 -0.31 1.69 12.23
C GLY A 55 -1.73 1.30 12.70
N ASP A 56 -2.74 1.56 11.88
CA ASP A 56 -4.16 1.32 12.12
C ASP A 56 -4.67 0.03 11.46
N THR A 57 -3.94 -0.51 10.49
CA THR A 57 -4.23 -1.83 9.91
C THR A 57 -3.71 -2.98 10.79
N PRO A 58 -4.14 -4.24 10.59
CA PRO A 58 -3.65 -5.39 11.35
C PRO A 58 -2.13 -5.62 11.24
N THR A 59 -1.49 -5.18 10.15
CA THR A 59 -0.05 -5.31 9.92
C THR A 59 0.75 -4.26 10.67
N LYS A 60 0.12 -3.18 11.15
CA LYS A 60 0.76 -2.05 11.83
C LYS A 60 1.84 -1.32 11.00
N ARG A 61 1.89 -1.56 9.69
CA ARG A 61 2.79 -0.83 8.78
C ARG A 61 2.41 0.63 8.69
N LYS A 62 3.37 1.46 8.25
CA LYS A 62 3.13 2.88 7.97
C LYS A 62 3.59 3.24 6.58
N ILE A 63 2.76 3.93 5.82
CA ILE A 63 3.08 4.43 4.49
C ILE A 63 3.37 5.92 4.59
N LEU A 64 4.52 6.32 4.05
CA LEU A 64 4.90 7.73 3.91
C LEU A 64 5.03 8.08 2.44
N ILE A 65 4.66 9.31 2.11
CA ILE A 65 4.83 9.94 0.82
C ILE A 65 5.81 11.08 1.00
N ASN A 66 6.93 11.06 0.26
CA ASN A 66 8.01 12.02 0.41
C ASN A 66 8.49 12.15 1.87
N ASN A 67 8.69 11.01 2.56
CA ASN A 67 9.09 10.92 3.97
C ASN A 67 8.08 11.50 4.99
N ALA A 68 6.87 11.87 4.59
CA ALA A 68 5.84 12.42 5.47
C ALA A 68 4.55 11.59 5.41
N PRO A 69 3.67 11.68 6.42
CA PRO A 69 2.32 11.13 6.31
C PRO A 69 1.62 11.70 5.07
N PRO A 70 0.80 10.89 4.38
CA PRO A 70 0.08 11.37 3.21
C PRO A 70 -0.93 12.46 3.59
N PRO A 71 -1.27 13.36 2.65
CA PRO A 71 -2.32 14.35 2.87
C PRO A 71 -3.64 13.70 3.29
N GLN A 72 -4.28 14.25 4.32
CA GLN A 72 -5.56 13.75 4.83
C GLN A 72 -6.63 13.70 3.73
N GLU A 73 -6.56 14.63 2.76
CA GLU A 73 -7.48 14.67 1.62
C GLU A 73 -7.46 13.38 0.78
N TRP A 74 -6.31 12.71 0.63
CA TRP A 74 -6.20 11.46 -0.12
C TRP A 74 -6.88 10.28 0.59
N ILE A 75 -6.99 10.37 1.92
CA ILE A 75 -7.60 9.35 2.79
C ILE A 75 -9.11 9.58 2.87
N ASP A 76 -9.52 10.82 3.13
CA ASP A 76 -10.92 11.17 3.39
C ASP A 76 -11.76 11.29 2.12
N ARG A 77 -11.12 11.60 0.97
CA ARG A 77 -11.80 11.78 -0.32
C ARG A 77 -11.27 10.76 -1.34
N PRO A 78 -11.99 9.63 -1.57
CA PRO A 78 -11.56 8.61 -2.51
C PRO A 78 -11.28 9.11 -3.93
N SER A 79 -12.00 10.15 -4.39
CA SER A 79 -11.76 10.77 -5.71
C SER A 79 -10.44 11.54 -5.82
N CYS A 80 -9.78 11.81 -4.70
CA CYS A 80 -8.48 12.46 -4.62
C CYS A 80 -7.35 11.45 -4.34
N ASN A 81 -7.64 10.16 -4.14
CA ASN A 81 -6.62 9.13 -3.92
C ASN A 81 -5.83 8.89 -5.22
N PRO A 82 -4.50 9.11 -5.23
CA PRO A 82 -3.68 8.95 -6.43
C PRO A 82 -3.32 7.49 -6.77
N VAL A 83 -3.74 6.52 -5.96
CA VAL A 83 -3.41 5.11 -6.16
C VAL A 83 -4.40 4.45 -7.11
N ALA A 84 -3.88 3.86 -8.19
CA ALA A 84 -4.66 3.01 -9.10
C ALA A 84 -4.26 1.54 -8.88
N ILE A 85 -5.25 0.66 -8.74
CA ILE A 85 -5.04 -0.77 -8.46
C ILE A 85 -5.82 -1.62 -9.45
N ILE A 86 -5.15 -2.68 -9.92
CA ILE A 86 -5.77 -3.78 -10.64
C ILE A 86 -5.72 -4.99 -9.72
N THR A 87 -6.89 -5.51 -9.36
CA THR A 87 -7.02 -6.64 -8.45
C THR A 87 -6.82 -7.96 -9.19
N GLN A 88 -6.42 -9.01 -8.45
CA GLN A 88 -6.32 -10.36 -8.99
C GLN A 88 -7.69 -10.96 -9.35
N HIS A 89 -8.75 -10.54 -8.64
CA HIS A 89 -10.13 -10.87 -8.95
C HIS A 89 -10.86 -9.62 -9.41
N THR A 90 -11.10 -9.53 -10.71
CA THR A 90 -11.85 -8.45 -11.36
C THR A 90 -13.34 -8.75 -11.29
N ASN A 91 -13.98 -8.43 -10.17
CA ASN A 91 -15.43 -8.42 -10.10
C ASN A 91 -15.94 -7.16 -10.79
N PHE A 92 -16.10 -7.25 -12.11
CA PHE A 92 -16.76 -6.20 -12.88
C PHE A 92 -18.23 -6.16 -12.49
N LEU A 93 -18.66 -5.01 -11.97
CA LEU A 93 -20.07 -4.69 -11.93
C LEU A 93 -20.42 -3.98 -13.24
N SER A 94 -21.02 -4.72 -14.17
CA SER A 94 -21.89 -4.25 -15.26
C SER A 94 -21.42 -4.37 -16.72
N ASP A 95 -22.46 -4.39 -17.55
CA ASP A 95 -22.62 -4.50 -19.01
C ASP A 95 -22.09 -3.24 -19.73
N LEU A 96 -20.83 -2.89 -19.47
CA LEU A 96 -20.14 -1.78 -20.11
C LEU A 96 -19.36 -2.30 -21.33
N PRO A 97 -19.53 -1.68 -22.51
CA PRO A 97 -18.71 -2.02 -23.67
C PRO A 97 -17.25 -1.65 -23.41
N VAL A 98 -16.34 -2.44 -23.99
CA VAL A 98 -14.90 -2.21 -23.99
C VAL A 98 -14.53 -0.98 -24.81
#